data_AF-A0A976HKN8-F1
#
_entry.id   AF-A0A976HKN8-F1
#
_cell.length_a   1.000
_cell.length_b   1.000
_cell.length_c   1.000
_cell.angle_alpha   90.00
_cell.angle_beta   90.00
_cell.angle_gamma   90.00
#
_symmetry.space_group_name_H-M   'P 1'
#
loop_
_entity.id
_entity.type
_entity.pdbx_description
1 polymer ?
#
loop_
_entity_poly.entity_id
_entity_poly.type
_entity_poly.pdbx_seq_one_letter_code
_entity_poly.pdbx_strand_id
1 'polypeptide(L)'
;MDLQLLKTFLEVASTGSFGAAAGRLFVTQSAVSLRVHRLEDQLGRPLFHRRKDGVTLSPAGREFRGFATQILRNWEQARQRVSAMNGAPTTLAVAAQSSLWPRFGFRWLDRLREEMPDLVIRADMARPDALAQMILSGAVQAVLSYEAVVRPGLTSQPLMEDQLVMISPWEDASVDSVVGRYAMVDWGPEFQREHDEALPQLAESRLILGMGTLAAWYLQNRPFAAYLPARYARKALDAGSVFLVKDAPVFGHPSWVIWREDMDPALQAVAARTLSEAVARAEEDTAEVVEQLCSLCHWRKPPPKALILQAPAPHWGGCLHFARQRPHE
;
A
#
# COMPACT_ATOMS: atom_id res chain seq x y z
N MET A 1 -12.28 -8.16 24.65
CA MET A 1 -12.33 -6.70 24.93
C MET A 1 -13.74 -6.21 24.60
N ASP A 2 -14.40 -5.50 25.51
CA ASP A 2 -15.76 -4.97 25.30
C ASP A 2 -15.66 -3.62 24.56
N LEU A 3 -16.35 -3.49 23.42
CA LEU A 3 -16.37 -2.27 22.59
C LEU A 3 -16.87 -1.05 23.37
N GLN A 4 -17.65 -1.26 24.43
CA GLN A 4 -18.07 -0.19 25.34
C GLN A 4 -16.89 0.46 26.06
N LEU A 5 -15.81 -0.27 26.33
CA LEU A 5 -14.60 0.30 26.94
C LEU A 5 -13.94 1.29 25.97
N LEU A 6 -13.83 0.93 24.69
CA LEU A 6 -13.26 1.79 23.65
C LEU A 6 -14.11 3.05 23.44
N LYS A 7 -15.44 2.89 23.34
CA LYS A 7 -16.38 4.03 23.23
C LYS A 7 -16.26 4.96 24.43
N THR A 8 -16.18 4.40 25.64
CA THR A 8 -16.04 5.17 26.88
C THR A 8 -14.74 5.97 26.89
N PHE A 9 -13.63 5.34 26.53
CA PHE A 9 -12.34 6.00 26.43
C PHE A 9 -12.35 7.16 25.41
N LEU A 10 -12.87 6.94 24.19
CA LEU A 10 -12.94 8.00 23.18
C LEU A 10 -13.84 9.17 23.62
N GLU A 11 -14.93 8.89 24.32
CA GLU A 11 -15.82 9.94 24.81
C GLU A 11 -15.19 10.78 25.92
N VAL A 12 -14.47 10.16 26.87
CA VAL A 12 -13.70 10.89 27.89
C VAL A 12 -12.59 11.71 27.24
N ALA A 13 -11.91 11.18 26.22
CA ALA A 13 -10.89 11.90 25.47
C ALA A 13 -11.45 13.10 24.69
N SER A 14 -12.68 12.97 24.15
CA SER A 14 -13.38 14.01 23.40
C SER A 14 -13.89 15.13 24.30
N THR A 15 -14.44 14.78 25.47
CA THR A 15 -15.06 15.74 26.40
C THR A 15 -14.10 16.34 27.42
N GLY A 16 -12.95 15.70 27.67
CA GLY A 16 -12.02 16.12 28.72
C GLY A 16 -12.56 15.95 30.15
N SER A 17 -13.69 15.28 30.34
CA SER A 17 -14.34 15.11 31.64
C SER A 17 -15.11 13.79 31.74
N PHE A 18 -14.88 13.06 32.83
CA PHE A 18 -15.64 11.83 33.13
C PHE A 18 -17.14 12.09 33.28
N GLY A 19 -17.53 13.23 33.87
CA GLY A 19 -18.93 13.59 34.07
C GLY A 19 -19.62 13.94 32.75
N ALA A 20 -18.96 14.72 31.89
CA ALA A 20 -19.50 15.06 30.58
C ALA A 20 -19.63 13.83 29.66
N ALA A 21 -18.63 12.94 29.69
CA ALA A 21 -18.70 11.66 28.98
C ALA A 21 -19.85 10.77 29.49
N ALA A 22 -20.05 10.72 30.80
CA ALA A 22 -21.16 9.98 31.41
C ALA A 22 -22.52 10.46 30.89
N GLY A 23 -22.71 11.79 30.79
CA GLY A 23 -23.90 12.40 30.21
C GLY A 23 -24.14 11.99 28.75
N ARG A 24 -23.10 11.99 27.92
CA ARG A 24 -23.21 11.59 26.49
C ARG A 24 -23.43 10.10 26.28
N LEU A 25 -22.93 9.27 27.19
CA LEU A 25 -23.08 7.82 27.15
C LEU A 25 -24.32 7.31 27.88
N PHE A 26 -25.10 8.20 28.50
CA PHE A 26 -26.28 7.87 29.32
C PHE A 26 -25.98 6.83 30.41
N VAL A 27 -24.85 7.00 31.10
CA VAL A 27 -24.43 6.15 32.23
C VAL A 27 -23.97 7.00 33.41
N THR A 28 -23.71 6.37 34.57
CA THR A 28 -23.14 7.08 35.72
C THR A 28 -21.66 7.37 35.52
N GLN A 29 -21.16 8.44 36.16
CA GLN A 29 -19.73 8.75 36.16
C GLN A 29 -18.88 7.62 36.77
N SER A 30 -19.39 6.93 37.80
CA SER A 30 -18.72 5.75 38.38
C SER A 30 -18.57 4.62 37.37
N ALA A 31 -19.57 4.38 36.51
CA ALA A 31 -19.50 3.40 35.43
C ALA A 31 -18.45 3.79 34.38
N VAL A 32 -18.38 5.07 33.99
CA VAL A 32 -17.32 5.58 33.08
C VAL A 32 -15.93 5.36 33.69
N SER A 33 -15.75 5.73 34.96
CA SER A 33 -14.45 5.56 35.65
C SER A 33 -14.05 4.09 35.74
N LEU A 34 -14.98 3.19 36.05
CA LEU A 34 -14.72 1.75 36.14
C LEU A 34 -14.34 1.16 34.77
N ARG A 35 -15.04 1.55 33.70
CA ARG A 35 -14.75 1.11 32.33
C ARG A 35 -13.36 1.59 31.87
N VAL A 36 -13.01 2.84 32.15
CA VAL A 36 -11.67 3.38 31.83
C VAL A 36 -10.60 2.62 32.63
N HIS A 37 -10.80 2.43 33.93
CA HIS A 37 -9.84 1.71 34.76
C HIS A 37 -9.62 0.27 34.27
N ARG A 38 -10.70 -0.44 33.96
CA ARG A 38 -10.63 -1.79 33.38
C ARG A 38 -9.86 -1.84 32.05
N LEU A 39 -9.98 -0.79 31.23
CA LEU A 39 -9.23 -0.70 29.98
C LEU A 39 -7.75 -0.42 30.23
N GLU A 40 -7.43 0.47 31.17
CA GLU A 40 -6.05 0.73 31.62
C GLU A 40 -5.39 -0.53 32.19
N ASP A 41 -6.14 -1.33 32.97
CA ASP A 41 -5.68 -2.62 33.50
C ASP A 41 -5.37 -3.62 32.37
N GLN A 42 -6.22 -3.71 31.35
CA GLN A 42 -5.99 -4.60 30.19
C GLN A 42 -4.76 -4.19 29.39
N LEU A 43 -4.45 -2.90 29.33
CA LEU A 43 -3.31 -2.37 28.59
C LEU A 43 -2.04 -2.24 29.44
N GLY A 44 -2.15 -2.42 30.76
CA GLY A 44 -1.05 -2.24 31.72
C GLY A 44 -0.51 -0.81 31.80
N ARG A 45 -1.27 0.19 31.34
CA ARG A 45 -0.84 1.60 31.26
C ARG A 45 -2.01 2.55 31.53
N PRO A 46 -1.80 3.64 32.31
CA PRO A 46 -2.80 4.70 32.44
C PRO A 46 -2.94 5.46 31.13
N LEU A 47 -4.17 5.66 30.68
CA LEU A 47 -4.53 6.37 29.45
C LEU A 47 -4.85 7.85 29.70
N PHE A 48 -5.14 8.23 30.93
CA PHE A 48 -5.45 9.61 31.31
C PHE A 48 -4.59 10.14 32.46
N HIS A 49 -4.36 11.45 32.44
CA HIS A 49 -3.87 12.23 33.57
C HIS A 49 -5.01 13.10 34.10
N ARG A 50 -5.27 13.00 35.40
CA ARG A 50 -6.19 13.91 36.11
C ARG A 50 -5.44 15.19 36.47
N ARG A 51 -5.98 16.33 36.06
CA ARG A 51 -5.49 17.68 36.40
C ARG A 51 -6.59 18.45 37.14
N LYS A 52 -6.21 19.58 37.75
CA LYS A 52 -7.16 20.45 38.47
C LYS A 52 -8.31 20.94 37.57
N ASP A 53 -8.03 21.10 36.27
CA ASP A 53 -8.99 21.67 35.30
C ASP A 53 -9.66 20.60 34.41
N GLY A 54 -9.49 19.31 34.72
CA GLY A 54 -10.11 18.21 33.98
C GLY A 54 -9.18 17.05 33.67
N VAL A 55 -9.43 16.39 32.54
CA VAL A 55 -8.76 15.13 32.16
C VAL A 55 -8.06 15.31 30.83
N THR A 56 -6.79 14.90 30.77
CA THR A 56 -5.98 14.93 29.54
C THR A 56 -5.43 13.56 29.22
N LEU A 57 -5.22 13.24 27.94
CA LEU A 57 -4.61 11.98 27.54
C LEU A 57 -3.15 11.88 28.00
N SER A 58 -2.77 10.73 28.54
CA SER A 58 -1.37 10.36 28.74
C SER A 58 -0.68 10.12 27.38
N PRO A 59 0.66 9.97 27.34
CA PRO A 59 1.35 9.52 26.12
C PRO A 59 0.75 8.22 25.55
N ALA A 60 0.52 7.23 26.41
CA ALA A 60 -0.14 5.98 26.03
C ALA A 60 -1.59 6.20 25.55
N GLY A 61 -2.34 7.10 26.19
CA GLY A 61 -3.68 7.49 25.74
C GLY A 61 -3.71 8.13 24.36
N ARG A 62 -2.71 8.97 24.02
CA ARG A 62 -2.60 9.60 22.70
C ARG A 62 -2.35 8.58 21.61
N GLU A 63 -1.45 7.63 21.86
CA GLU A 63 -1.13 6.54 20.95
C GLU A 63 -2.34 5.60 20.80
N PHE A 64 -2.94 5.19 21.90
CA PHE A 64 -4.10 4.29 21.92
C PHE A 64 -5.34 4.86 21.23
N ARG A 65 -5.51 6.19 21.19
CA ARG A 65 -6.63 6.84 20.51
C ARG A 65 -6.75 6.48 19.03
N GLY A 66 -5.63 6.37 18.33
CA GLY A 66 -5.63 5.92 16.93
C GLY A 66 -6.22 4.52 16.79
N PHE A 67 -5.68 3.57 17.57
CA PHE A 67 -6.12 2.18 17.57
C PHE A 67 -7.59 2.01 17.98
N ALA A 68 -8.04 2.67 19.06
CA ALA A 68 -9.42 2.60 19.53
C ALA A 68 -10.43 3.09 18.46
N THR A 69 -10.08 4.17 17.76
CA THR A 69 -10.90 4.72 16.67
C THR A 69 -10.99 3.74 15.51
N GLN A 70 -9.87 3.14 15.12
CA GLN A 70 -9.82 2.17 14.02
C GLN A 70 -10.61 0.91 14.34
N ILE A 71 -10.50 0.36 15.56
CA ILE A 71 -11.25 -0.83 15.98
C ILE A 71 -12.77 -0.58 15.90
N LEU A 72 -13.26 0.56 16.40
CA LEU A 72 -14.68 0.86 16.37
C LEU A 72 -15.21 1.08 14.95
N ARG A 73 -14.41 1.72 14.08
CA ARG A 73 -14.76 1.87 12.66
C ARG A 73 -14.84 0.52 11.96
N ASN A 74 -13.85 -0.35 12.18
CA ASN A 74 -13.82 -1.70 11.59
C ASN A 74 -15.01 -2.53 12.05
N TRP A 75 -15.37 -2.46 13.34
CA TRP A 75 -16.55 -3.14 13.87
C TRP A 75 -17.84 -2.65 13.21
N GLU A 76 -18.02 -1.33 13.07
CA GLU A 76 -19.24 -0.78 12.46
C GLU A 76 -19.34 -1.17 10.98
N GLN A 77 -18.22 -1.15 10.25
CA GLN A 77 -18.17 -1.62 8.87
C GLN A 77 -18.51 -3.12 8.77
N ALA A 78 -17.96 -3.95 9.66
CA ALA A 78 -18.28 -5.38 9.71
C ALA A 78 -19.77 -5.60 9.96
N ARG A 79 -20.35 -4.89 10.94
CA ARG A 79 -21.78 -4.97 11.25
C ARG A 79 -22.65 -4.59 10.04
N GLN A 80 -22.32 -3.49 9.37
CA GLN A 80 -23.04 -3.05 8.18
C GLN A 80 -22.96 -4.07 7.04
N ARG A 81 -21.77 -4.63 6.78
CA ARG A 81 -21.57 -5.66 5.75
C ARG A 81 -22.39 -6.91 6.06
N VAL A 82 -22.32 -7.42 7.29
CA VAL A 82 -23.05 -8.63 7.69
C VAL A 82 -24.56 -8.40 7.63
N SER A 83 -25.06 -7.25 8.10
CA SER A 83 -26.49 -6.93 8.02
C SER A 83 -27.00 -6.76 6.59
N ALA A 84 -26.13 -6.43 5.63
CA ALA A 84 -26.47 -6.30 4.22
C ALA A 84 -26.44 -7.63 3.44
N MET A 85 -25.98 -8.75 4.02
CA MET A 85 -25.77 -10.02 3.29
C MET A 85 -27.05 -10.69 2.77
N ASN A 86 -28.25 -10.29 3.21
CA ASN A 86 -29.49 -10.86 2.69
C ASN A 86 -29.81 -10.27 1.30
N GLY A 87 -29.47 -11.01 0.25
CA GLY A 87 -29.77 -10.65 -1.14
C GLY A 87 -28.84 -9.60 -1.76
N ALA A 88 -27.74 -9.25 -1.09
CA ALA A 88 -26.76 -8.33 -1.67
C ALA A 88 -25.94 -9.00 -2.78
N PRO A 89 -25.62 -8.28 -3.87
CA PRO A 89 -24.72 -8.75 -4.90
C PRO A 89 -23.32 -9.03 -4.31
N THR A 90 -22.66 -10.05 -4.86
CA THR A 90 -21.26 -10.36 -4.55
C THR A 90 -20.41 -9.10 -4.69
N THR A 91 -19.57 -8.81 -3.69
CA THR A 91 -18.75 -7.60 -3.67
C THR A 91 -17.28 -7.99 -3.60
N LEU A 92 -16.47 -7.38 -4.47
CA LEU A 92 -15.01 -7.45 -4.43
C LEU A 92 -14.44 -6.05 -4.14
N ALA A 93 -13.82 -5.89 -2.98
CA ALA A 93 -13.09 -4.68 -2.61
C ALA A 93 -11.59 -4.90 -2.82
N VAL A 94 -10.98 -4.03 -3.62
CA VAL A 94 -9.57 -4.05 -4.00
C VAL A 94 -8.94 -2.69 -3.75
N ALA A 95 -7.66 -2.66 -3.42
CA ALA A 95 -6.92 -1.41 -3.33
C ALA A 95 -5.54 -1.51 -3.98
N ALA A 96 -4.99 -0.39 -4.42
CA ALA A 96 -3.65 -0.38 -4.98
C ALA A 96 -2.92 0.95 -4.77
N GLN A 97 -1.59 0.88 -4.86
CA GLN A 97 -0.77 2.10 -5.02
C GLN A 97 -1.12 2.79 -6.34
N SER A 98 -0.97 4.12 -6.37
CA SER A 98 -1.40 4.97 -7.48
C SER A 98 -0.91 4.48 -8.84
N SER A 99 0.33 4.03 -8.93
CA SER A 99 0.98 3.61 -10.17
C SER A 99 0.56 2.25 -10.70
N LEU A 100 -0.14 1.42 -9.92
CA LEU A 100 -0.64 0.12 -10.34
C LEU A 100 -2.07 0.22 -10.92
N TRP A 101 -2.71 1.39 -10.84
CA TRP A 101 -4.04 1.61 -11.41
C TRP A 101 -4.03 1.83 -12.93
N PRO A 102 -3.34 2.86 -13.48
CA PRO A 102 -3.49 3.22 -14.89
C PRO A 102 -2.87 2.16 -15.80
N ARG A 103 -3.56 1.82 -16.90
CA ARG A 103 -3.18 0.80 -17.90
C ARG A 103 -2.95 -0.63 -17.38
N PHE A 104 -3.07 -0.86 -16.08
CA PHE A 104 -3.00 -2.17 -15.47
C PHE A 104 -4.25 -2.46 -14.62
N GLY A 105 -4.33 -1.93 -13.39
CA GLY A 105 -5.44 -2.16 -12.48
C GLY A 105 -6.80 -1.85 -13.09
N PHE A 106 -6.94 -0.78 -13.88
CA PHE A 106 -8.21 -0.49 -14.58
C PHE A 106 -8.58 -1.55 -15.63
N ARG A 107 -7.61 -2.08 -16.39
CA ARG A 107 -7.86 -3.18 -17.33
C ARG A 107 -8.30 -4.45 -16.59
N TRP A 108 -7.75 -4.69 -15.40
CA TRP A 108 -8.21 -5.78 -14.55
C TRP A 108 -9.66 -5.58 -14.10
N LEU A 109 -10.03 -4.36 -13.69
CA LEU A 109 -11.43 -4.06 -13.34
C LEU A 109 -12.39 -4.24 -14.53
N ASP A 110 -11.98 -3.83 -15.73
CA ASP A 110 -12.77 -4.02 -16.95
C ASP A 110 -13.04 -5.52 -17.19
N ARG A 111 -11.99 -6.35 -17.10
CA ARG A 111 -12.11 -7.82 -17.24
C ARG A 111 -12.96 -8.48 -16.17
N LEU A 112 -12.84 -8.03 -14.93
CA LEU A 112 -13.71 -8.50 -13.84
C LEU A 112 -15.19 -8.21 -14.12
N ARG A 113 -15.51 -7.03 -14.66
CA ARG A 113 -16.89 -6.65 -15.00
C ARG A 113 -17.43 -7.40 -16.20
N GLU A 114 -16.58 -7.71 -17.17
CA GLU A 114 -16.96 -8.53 -18.33
C GLU A 114 -17.31 -9.96 -17.91
N GLU A 115 -16.50 -10.57 -17.03
CA GLU A 115 -16.70 -11.96 -16.61
C GLU A 115 -17.77 -12.11 -15.51
N MET A 116 -17.97 -11.10 -14.67
CA MET A 116 -19.00 -11.09 -13.63
C MET A 116 -19.77 -9.76 -13.63
N PRO A 117 -20.76 -9.61 -14.53
CA PRO A 117 -21.51 -8.37 -14.70
C PRO A 117 -22.22 -7.86 -13.44
N ASP A 118 -22.62 -8.77 -12.55
CA ASP A 118 -23.32 -8.45 -11.30
C ASP A 118 -22.36 -8.19 -10.11
N LEU A 119 -21.05 -8.31 -10.31
CA LEU A 119 -20.06 -8.06 -9.26
C LEU A 119 -19.99 -6.58 -8.91
N VAL A 120 -20.23 -6.25 -7.64
CA VAL A 120 -19.95 -4.91 -7.12
C VAL A 120 -18.45 -4.79 -6.85
N ILE A 121 -17.77 -3.96 -7.63
CA ILE A 121 -16.35 -3.67 -7.43
C ILE A 121 -16.19 -2.38 -6.63
N ARG A 122 -15.45 -2.45 -5.54
CA ARG A 122 -14.94 -1.28 -4.83
C ARG A 122 -13.44 -1.19 -5.04
N ALA A 123 -12.97 -0.09 -5.62
CA ALA A 123 -11.56 0.15 -5.88
C ALA A 123 -11.07 1.39 -5.10
N ASP A 124 -10.05 1.21 -4.26
CA ASP A 124 -9.47 2.27 -3.43
C ASP A 124 -7.99 2.52 -3.75
N MET A 125 -7.54 3.77 -3.63
CA MET A 125 -6.12 4.13 -3.75
C MET A 125 -5.57 4.50 -2.37
N ALA A 126 -4.38 3.99 -2.03
CA ALA A 126 -3.71 4.32 -0.77
C ALA A 126 -2.19 4.17 -0.85
N ARG A 127 -1.49 4.72 0.15
CA ARG A 127 -0.04 4.50 0.37
C ARG A 127 0.22 3.11 0.99
N PRO A 128 1.45 2.57 0.90
CA PRO A 128 1.79 1.23 1.39
C PRO A 128 1.27 0.91 2.79
N ASP A 129 1.55 1.76 3.78
CA ASP A 129 1.09 1.56 5.17
C ASP A 129 -0.43 1.43 5.28
N ALA A 130 -1.16 2.26 4.55
CA ALA A 130 -2.62 2.25 4.57
C ALA A 130 -3.18 1.02 3.85
N LEU A 131 -2.56 0.59 2.75
CA LEU A 131 -2.93 -0.66 2.05
C LEU A 131 -2.73 -1.88 2.95
N ALA A 132 -1.59 -1.96 3.66
CA ALA A 132 -1.33 -3.02 4.62
C ALA A 132 -2.41 -3.05 5.72
N GLN A 133 -2.82 -1.88 6.23
CA GLN A 133 -3.91 -1.80 7.22
C GLN A 133 -5.27 -2.21 6.63
N MET A 134 -5.57 -1.83 5.40
CA MET A 134 -6.85 -2.16 4.74
C MET A 134 -6.99 -3.66 4.51
N ILE A 135 -5.95 -4.35 4.05
CA ILE A 135 -6.00 -5.80 3.83
C ILE A 135 -6.06 -6.58 5.16
N LEU A 136 -5.27 -6.17 6.15
CA LEU A 136 -5.25 -6.79 7.49
C LEU A 136 -6.58 -6.65 8.22
N SER A 137 -7.22 -5.49 8.11
CA SER A 137 -8.53 -5.25 8.73
C SER A 137 -9.70 -5.90 7.99
N GLY A 138 -9.50 -6.38 6.76
CA GLY A 138 -10.56 -6.92 5.91
C GLY A 138 -11.41 -5.86 5.24
N ALA A 139 -10.95 -4.60 5.23
CA ALA A 139 -11.58 -3.55 4.46
C ALA A 139 -11.54 -3.87 2.95
N VAL A 140 -10.50 -4.55 2.48
CA VAL A 140 -10.35 -5.06 1.11
C VAL A 140 -9.97 -6.54 1.12
N GLN A 141 -10.23 -7.25 0.01
CA GLN A 141 -9.89 -8.66 -0.20
C GLN A 141 -8.60 -8.85 -1.00
N ALA A 142 -8.21 -7.87 -1.81
CA ALA A 142 -6.95 -7.89 -2.53
C ALA A 142 -6.27 -6.52 -2.54
N VAL A 143 -4.93 -6.53 -2.54
CA VAL A 143 -4.10 -5.33 -2.67
C VAL A 143 -3.06 -5.52 -3.78
N LEU A 144 -2.88 -4.51 -4.64
CA LEU A 144 -1.73 -4.41 -5.55
C LEU A 144 -0.71 -3.41 -4.98
N SER A 145 0.52 -3.85 -4.76
CA SER A 145 1.56 -3.07 -4.06
C SER A 145 2.93 -3.30 -4.66
N TYR A 146 3.85 -2.35 -4.48
CA TYR A 146 5.30 -2.48 -4.67
C TYR A 146 6.02 -2.89 -3.39
N GLU A 147 5.28 -3.44 -2.43
CA GLU A 147 5.82 -4.12 -1.26
C GLU A 147 5.00 -5.37 -0.98
N ALA A 148 5.67 -6.47 -0.66
CA ALA A 148 5.02 -7.69 -0.18
C ALA A 148 4.57 -7.52 1.28
N VAL A 149 3.44 -8.13 1.65
CA VAL A 149 2.98 -8.17 3.04
C VAL A 149 2.97 -9.62 3.52
N VAL A 150 3.88 -9.95 4.43
CA VAL A 150 4.01 -11.30 4.99
C VAL A 150 3.36 -11.34 6.37
N ARG A 151 2.09 -11.79 6.42
CA ARG A 151 1.31 -11.91 7.65
C ARG A 151 0.38 -13.14 7.58
N PRO A 152 0.10 -13.82 8.70
CA PRO A 152 -0.88 -14.91 8.72
C PRO A 152 -2.25 -14.47 8.18
N GLY A 153 -2.92 -15.34 7.41
CA GLY A 153 -4.21 -15.04 6.77
C GLY A 153 -4.09 -14.23 5.47
N LEU A 154 -2.88 -13.89 5.03
CA LEU A 154 -2.60 -13.23 3.76
C LEU A 154 -1.64 -14.06 2.92
N THR A 155 -1.90 -14.11 1.61
CA THR A 155 -0.98 -14.70 0.63
C THR A 155 -0.46 -13.60 -0.29
N SER A 156 0.86 -13.37 -0.26
CA SER A 156 1.55 -12.46 -1.19
C SER A 156 2.13 -13.23 -2.37
N GLN A 157 1.87 -12.76 -3.59
CA GLN A 157 2.37 -13.36 -4.84
C GLN A 157 3.03 -12.27 -5.70
N PRO A 158 4.21 -12.53 -6.28
CA PRO A 158 4.78 -11.66 -7.30
C PRO A 158 3.81 -11.48 -8.47
N LEU A 159 3.70 -10.25 -8.97
CA LEU A 159 2.74 -9.88 -9.99
C LEU A 159 3.43 -9.57 -11.32
N MET A 160 4.29 -8.55 -11.32
CA MET A 160 5.13 -8.15 -12.46
C MET A 160 6.30 -7.31 -11.96
N GLU A 161 7.29 -7.07 -12.80
CA GLU A 161 8.34 -6.09 -12.57
C GLU A 161 8.16 -4.90 -13.51
N ASP A 162 7.75 -3.74 -12.97
CA ASP A 162 7.71 -2.50 -13.73
C ASP A 162 9.12 -2.12 -14.18
N GLN A 163 9.27 -1.68 -15.42
CA GLN A 163 10.51 -1.07 -15.90
C GLN A 163 10.36 0.44 -15.85
N LEU A 164 11.09 1.11 -14.96
CA LEU A 164 11.10 2.56 -14.86
C LEU A 164 12.03 3.14 -15.93
N VAL A 165 11.46 3.95 -16.82
CA VAL A 165 12.17 4.63 -17.90
C VAL A 165 12.11 6.14 -17.69
N MET A 166 13.18 6.84 -18.02
CA MET A 166 13.19 8.31 -17.95
C MET A 166 12.52 8.88 -19.21
N ILE A 167 11.52 9.72 -18.99
CA ILE A 167 10.85 10.46 -20.07
C ILE A 167 11.05 11.97 -19.90
N SER A 168 10.94 12.68 -21.02
CA SER A 168 11.07 14.13 -21.14
C SER A 168 9.94 14.70 -22.03
N PRO A 169 9.40 15.90 -21.76
CA PRO A 169 8.46 16.57 -22.64
C PRO A 169 9.11 17.26 -23.86
N TRP A 170 10.44 17.15 -24.04
CA TRP A 170 11.15 17.65 -25.22
C TRP A 170 11.99 16.56 -25.90
N GLU A 171 12.16 16.71 -27.21
CA GLU A 171 12.93 15.80 -28.06
C GLU A 171 14.44 15.81 -27.75
N ASP A 172 15.13 14.75 -28.17
CA ASP A 172 16.59 14.61 -28.10
C ASP A 172 17.21 14.81 -26.71
N ALA A 173 16.43 14.63 -25.64
CA ALA A 173 16.92 14.66 -24.29
C ALA A 173 17.98 13.57 -24.03
N SER A 174 19.07 13.95 -23.37
CA SER A 174 20.06 13.06 -22.77
C SER A 174 20.12 13.27 -21.25
N VAL A 175 20.77 12.34 -20.52
CA VAL A 175 20.99 12.46 -19.08
C VAL A 175 21.61 13.81 -18.69
N ASP A 176 22.59 14.31 -19.45
CA ASP A 176 23.22 15.59 -19.17
C ASP A 176 22.29 16.79 -19.42
N SER A 177 21.42 16.68 -20.43
CA SER A 177 20.50 17.76 -20.80
C SER A 177 19.38 18.00 -19.78
N VAL A 178 19.07 16.99 -18.95
CA VAL A 178 18.00 17.08 -17.94
C VAL A 178 18.48 17.62 -16.59
N VAL A 179 19.78 17.84 -16.42
CA VAL A 179 20.34 18.44 -15.19
C VAL A 179 19.69 19.80 -14.92
N GLY A 180 19.18 19.99 -13.70
CA GLY A 180 18.41 21.19 -13.32
C GLY A 180 16.97 21.23 -13.83
N ARG A 181 16.56 20.26 -14.65
CA ARG A 181 15.21 20.04 -15.19
C ARG A 181 14.74 18.62 -14.94
N TYR A 182 15.13 18.04 -13.81
CA TYR A 182 14.78 16.68 -13.42
C TYR A 182 13.93 16.69 -12.16
N ALA A 183 12.80 15.98 -12.20
CA ALA A 183 11.95 15.74 -11.05
C ALA A 183 12.13 14.30 -10.57
N MET A 184 12.62 14.13 -9.34
CA MET A 184 12.72 12.82 -8.71
C MET A 184 11.31 12.35 -8.33
N VAL A 185 10.86 11.23 -8.89
CA VAL A 185 9.65 10.55 -8.43
C VAL A 185 10.07 9.50 -7.43
N ASP A 186 9.51 9.55 -6.22
CA ASP A 186 9.84 8.61 -5.16
C ASP A 186 9.15 7.26 -5.43
N TRP A 187 9.97 6.29 -5.82
CA TRP A 187 9.61 4.88 -6.02
C TRP A 187 10.11 3.98 -4.88
N GLY A 188 10.50 4.58 -3.75
CA GLY A 188 11.02 3.87 -2.59
C GLY A 188 12.55 3.86 -2.50
N PRO A 189 13.07 3.37 -1.36
CA PRO A 189 14.48 3.51 -1.00
C PRO A 189 15.41 2.67 -1.89
N GLU A 190 14.95 1.51 -2.38
CA GLU A 190 15.74 0.67 -3.28
C GLU A 190 15.98 1.37 -4.62
N PHE A 191 14.94 1.98 -5.20
CA PHE A 191 15.08 2.78 -6.41
C PHE A 191 15.98 3.98 -6.18
N GLN A 192 15.78 4.74 -5.09
CA GLN A 192 16.60 5.92 -4.78
C GLN A 192 18.10 5.57 -4.71
N ARG A 193 18.43 4.44 -4.07
CA ARG A 193 19.82 3.96 -3.97
C ARG A 193 20.42 3.62 -5.33
N GLU A 194 19.71 2.83 -6.14
CA GLU A 194 20.20 2.45 -7.48
C GLU A 194 20.27 3.65 -8.44
N HIS A 195 19.32 4.57 -8.32
CA HIS A 195 19.29 5.82 -9.06
C HIS A 195 20.52 6.68 -8.75
N ASP A 196 20.80 6.96 -7.47
CA ASP A 196 21.88 7.86 -7.08
C ASP A 196 23.26 7.29 -7.39
N GLU A 197 23.40 5.96 -7.37
CA GLU A 197 24.60 5.26 -7.81
C GLU A 197 24.83 5.41 -9.33
N ALA A 198 23.78 5.27 -10.14
CA ALA A 198 23.88 5.32 -11.60
C ALA A 198 23.90 6.75 -12.16
N LEU A 199 23.27 7.70 -11.48
CA LEU A 199 23.01 9.07 -11.93
C LEU A 199 23.35 10.11 -10.84
N PRO A 200 24.59 10.15 -10.34
CA PRO A 200 24.97 11.04 -9.23
C PRO A 200 24.71 12.53 -9.53
N GLN A 201 24.77 12.94 -10.80
CA GLN A 201 24.47 14.31 -11.24
C GLN A 201 22.98 14.70 -11.11
N LEU A 202 22.09 13.72 -10.94
CA LEU A 202 20.64 13.93 -10.74
C LEU A 202 20.18 13.68 -9.30
N ALA A 203 21.06 13.17 -8.42
CA ALA A 203 20.74 12.82 -7.04
C ALA A 203 20.25 14.03 -6.22
N GLU A 204 20.85 15.22 -6.44
CA GLU A 204 20.47 16.47 -5.76
C GLU A 204 19.28 17.19 -6.42
N SER A 205 18.26 16.44 -6.88
CA SER A 205 17.06 17.04 -7.45
C SER A 205 16.38 17.97 -6.47
N ARG A 206 16.02 19.18 -6.92
CA ARG A 206 15.29 20.18 -6.13
C ARG A 206 13.78 19.95 -6.11
N LEU A 207 13.30 18.92 -6.82
CA LEU A 207 11.88 18.58 -6.93
C LEU A 207 11.70 17.09 -6.71
N ILE A 208 11.12 16.72 -5.57
CA ILE A 208 10.83 15.33 -5.19
C ILE A 208 9.31 15.15 -5.12
N LEU A 209 8.80 14.10 -5.77
CA LEU A 209 7.37 13.82 -5.95
C LEU A 209 7.01 12.43 -5.41
N GLY A 210 6.46 12.38 -4.20
CA GLY A 210 5.96 11.15 -3.56
C GLY A 210 4.55 10.73 -3.98
N MET A 211 4.26 10.73 -5.29
CA MET A 211 2.91 10.49 -5.82
C MET A 211 2.84 9.43 -6.93
N GLY A 212 3.97 8.77 -7.25
CA GLY A 212 4.05 7.75 -8.30
C GLY A 212 3.63 8.31 -9.66
N THR A 213 2.87 7.55 -10.46
CA THR A 213 2.42 7.97 -11.81
C THR A 213 1.57 9.24 -11.83
N LEU A 214 0.98 9.68 -10.71
CA LEU A 214 0.31 10.98 -10.64
C LEU A 214 1.28 12.14 -10.91
N ALA A 215 2.58 11.93 -10.68
CA ALA A 215 3.61 12.89 -11.04
C ALA A 215 3.56 13.22 -12.54
N ALA A 216 3.23 12.25 -13.39
CA ALA A 216 3.11 12.48 -14.83
C ALA A 216 2.11 13.59 -15.17
N TRP A 217 1.01 13.69 -14.42
CA TRP A 217 0.02 14.75 -14.63
C TRP A 217 0.58 16.13 -14.27
N TYR A 218 1.40 16.22 -13.22
CA TYR A 218 2.14 17.44 -12.90
C TYR A 218 3.18 17.79 -13.98
N LEU A 219 3.84 16.78 -14.55
CA LEU A 219 4.88 16.97 -15.57
C LEU A 219 4.31 17.39 -16.94
N GLN A 220 3.04 17.07 -17.23
CA GLN A 220 2.34 17.54 -18.44
C GLN A 220 2.39 19.08 -18.48
N ASN A 221 3.11 19.62 -19.46
CA ASN A 221 3.35 21.06 -19.68
C ASN A 221 4.39 21.74 -18.77
N ARG A 222 5.24 20.98 -18.07
CA ARG A 222 6.37 21.55 -17.32
C ARG A 222 7.68 20.98 -17.84
N PRO A 223 8.77 21.75 -17.87
CA PRO A 223 10.04 21.31 -18.44
C PRO A 223 10.80 20.44 -17.44
N PHE A 224 10.21 19.30 -17.07
CA PHE A 224 10.84 18.32 -16.17
C PHE A 224 10.84 16.93 -16.79
N ALA A 225 12.02 16.31 -16.82
CA ALA A 225 12.16 14.88 -17.04
C ALA A 225 11.94 14.10 -15.73
N ALA A 226 11.47 12.86 -15.83
CA ALA A 226 11.26 12.00 -14.66
C ALA A 226 11.24 10.52 -15.04
N TYR A 227 11.53 9.66 -14.06
CA TYR A 227 11.30 8.22 -14.16
C TYR A 227 9.84 7.87 -13.93
N LEU A 228 9.26 7.17 -14.90
CA LEU A 228 7.92 6.59 -14.82
C LEU A 228 7.93 5.15 -15.35
N PRO A 229 6.94 4.32 -14.98
CA PRO A 229 6.83 2.99 -15.54
C PRO A 229 6.62 3.02 -17.06
N ALA A 230 7.35 2.19 -17.79
CA ALA A 230 7.29 2.07 -19.24
C ALA A 230 5.86 1.87 -19.76
N ARG A 231 5.11 0.91 -19.19
CA ARG A 231 3.68 0.69 -19.55
C ARG A 231 2.83 1.96 -19.43
N TYR A 232 3.12 2.82 -18.46
CA TYR A 232 2.38 4.06 -18.25
C TYR A 232 2.77 5.09 -19.33
N ALA A 233 4.06 5.23 -19.59
CA ALA A 233 4.61 6.15 -20.58
C ALA A 233 4.15 5.84 -22.01
N ARG A 234 3.83 4.58 -22.33
CA ARG A 234 3.44 4.13 -23.69
C ARG A 234 2.46 5.06 -24.39
N LYS A 235 1.35 5.42 -23.74
CA LYS A 235 0.33 6.29 -24.35
C LYS A 235 0.89 7.65 -24.76
N ALA A 236 1.72 8.24 -23.91
CA ALA A 236 2.26 9.56 -24.10
C ALA A 236 3.38 9.56 -25.16
N LEU A 237 4.15 8.48 -25.24
CA LEU A 237 5.15 8.21 -26.27
C LEU A 237 4.49 8.04 -27.65
N ASP A 238 3.44 7.22 -27.74
CA ASP A 238 2.69 7.00 -29.00
C ASP A 238 2.06 8.31 -29.51
N ALA A 239 1.66 9.19 -28.60
CA ALA A 239 1.11 10.51 -28.92
C ALA A 239 2.18 11.56 -29.26
N GLY A 240 3.47 11.25 -29.13
CA GLY A 240 4.56 12.21 -29.32
C GLY A 240 4.55 13.37 -28.31
N SER A 241 3.89 13.20 -27.16
CA SER A 241 3.77 14.22 -26.12
C SER A 241 4.92 14.20 -25.11
N VAL A 242 5.65 13.09 -25.08
CA VAL A 242 6.88 12.88 -24.31
C VAL A 242 7.82 12.01 -25.14
N PHE A 243 9.09 12.03 -24.78
CA PHE A 243 10.18 11.34 -25.46
C PHE A 243 11.05 10.62 -24.43
N LEU A 244 11.65 9.52 -24.84
CA LEU A 244 12.61 8.78 -24.02
C LEU A 244 13.92 9.57 -23.91
N VAL A 245 14.51 9.60 -22.72
CA VAL A 245 15.81 10.24 -22.51
C VAL A 245 16.92 9.25 -22.91
N LYS A 246 17.77 9.67 -23.85
CA LYS A 246 18.90 8.90 -24.36
C LYS A 246 19.90 8.59 -23.24
N ASP A 247 20.45 7.38 -23.29
CA ASP A 247 21.46 6.83 -22.37
C ASP A 247 21.01 6.76 -20.89
N ALA A 248 19.74 7.02 -20.59
CA ALA A 248 19.21 6.87 -19.25
C ALA A 248 19.08 5.37 -18.87
N PRO A 249 19.57 4.94 -17.69
CA PRO A 249 19.41 3.57 -17.23
C PRO A 249 17.94 3.23 -17.00
N VAL A 250 17.59 1.94 -17.12
CA VAL A 250 16.27 1.41 -16.78
C VAL A 250 16.35 0.72 -15.43
N PHE A 251 15.38 0.97 -14.55
CA PHE A 251 15.32 0.36 -13.23
C PHE A 251 14.12 -0.58 -13.09
N GLY A 252 14.35 -1.79 -12.59
CA GLY A 252 13.30 -2.74 -12.29
C GLY A 252 12.60 -2.40 -10.97
N HIS A 253 11.28 -2.47 -10.94
CA HIS A 253 10.47 -2.17 -9.76
C HIS A 253 9.40 -3.26 -9.56
N PRO A 254 9.69 -4.29 -8.75
CA PRO A 254 8.81 -5.44 -8.57
C PRO A 254 7.50 -5.03 -7.90
N SER A 255 6.42 -5.70 -8.29
CA SER A 255 5.09 -5.53 -7.72
C SER A 255 4.50 -6.87 -7.30
N TRP A 256 3.54 -6.81 -6.40
CA TRP A 256 2.90 -7.95 -5.77
C TRP A 256 1.39 -7.77 -5.76
N VAL A 257 0.68 -8.89 -5.78
CA VAL A 257 -0.71 -8.99 -5.33
C VAL A 257 -0.74 -9.68 -3.97
N ILE A 258 -1.53 -9.11 -3.07
CA ILE A 258 -1.73 -9.64 -1.71
C ILE A 258 -3.20 -10.00 -1.59
N TRP A 259 -3.49 -11.28 -1.37
CA TRP A 259 -4.83 -11.82 -1.20
C TRP A 259 -5.12 -12.11 0.27
N ARG A 260 -6.38 -11.96 0.69
CA ARG A 260 -6.85 -12.59 1.92
C ARG A 260 -7.15 -14.08 1.67
N GLU A 261 -6.79 -14.92 2.62
CA GLU A 261 -7.05 -16.37 2.55
C GLU A 261 -8.51 -16.74 2.81
N ASP A 262 -9.30 -15.84 3.40
CA ASP A 262 -10.73 -16.05 3.68
C ASP A 262 -11.66 -15.55 2.56
N MET A 263 -11.10 -15.25 1.39
CA MET A 263 -11.85 -14.86 0.21
C MET A 263 -12.66 -16.05 -0.35
N ASP A 264 -13.84 -15.78 -0.91
CA ASP A 264 -14.61 -16.82 -1.60
C ASP A 264 -13.75 -17.45 -2.73
N PRO A 265 -13.55 -18.79 -2.74
CA PRO A 265 -12.63 -19.42 -3.69
C PRO A 265 -13.02 -19.23 -5.16
N ALA A 266 -14.32 -19.17 -5.47
CA ALA A 266 -14.78 -18.99 -6.85
C ALA A 266 -14.50 -17.55 -7.32
N LEU A 267 -14.80 -16.56 -6.47
CA LEU A 267 -14.47 -15.16 -6.70
C LEU A 267 -12.94 -14.97 -6.84
N GLN A 268 -12.15 -15.63 -6.00
CA GLN A 268 -10.69 -15.51 -6.03
C GLN A 268 -10.12 -16.10 -7.33
N ALA A 269 -10.63 -17.24 -7.79
CA ALA A 269 -10.18 -17.86 -9.03
C ALA A 269 -10.42 -16.95 -10.25
N VAL A 270 -11.60 -16.33 -10.34
CA VAL A 270 -11.95 -15.37 -11.40
C VAL A 270 -11.06 -14.13 -11.30
N ALA A 271 -10.90 -13.57 -10.09
CA ALA A 271 -10.08 -12.39 -9.86
C ALA A 271 -8.61 -12.61 -10.20
N ALA A 272 -8.05 -13.76 -9.84
CA ALA A 272 -6.67 -14.12 -10.15
C ALA A 272 -6.45 -14.34 -11.65
N ARG A 273 -7.38 -15.04 -12.34
CA ARG A 273 -7.29 -15.25 -13.79
C ARG A 273 -7.31 -13.92 -14.55
N THR A 274 -8.31 -13.08 -14.29
CA THR A 274 -8.45 -11.77 -14.93
C THR A 274 -7.27 -10.84 -14.62
N LEU A 275 -6.67 -10.96 -13.43
CA LEU A 275 -5.47 -10.23 -13.06
C LEU A 275 -4.26 -10.68 -13.88
N SER A 276 -3.99 -11.99 -13.99
CA SER A 276 -2.91 -12.52 -14.85
C SER A 276 -3.08 -12.09 -16.30
N GLU A 277 -4.32 -12.05 -16.77
CA GLU A 277 -4.65 -11.51 -18.08
C GLU A 277 -4.28 -10.03 -18.22
N ALA A 278 -4.54 -9.20 -17.22
CA ALA A 278 -4.14 -7.78 -17.24
C ALA A 278 -2.62 -7.62 -17.13
N VAL A 279 -1.93 -8.51 -16.41
CA VAL A 279 -0.46 -8.54 -16.30
C VAL A 279 0.17 -8.75 -17.67
N ALA A 280 -0.28 -9.76 -18.43
CA ALA A 280 0.27 -10.05 -19.75
C ALA A 280 0.24 -8.82 -20.68
N ARG A 281 -0.86 -8.05 -20.68
CA ARG A 281 -1.00 -6.84 -21.51
C ARG A 281 -0.15 -5.67 -20.99
N ALA A 282 0.09 -5.60 -19.69
CA ALA A 282 0.98 -4.60 -19.09
C ALA A 282 2.46 -4.91 -19.39
N GLU A 283 2.83 -6.19 -19.44
CA GLU A 283 4.16 -6.65 -19.84
C GLU A 283 4.42 -6.40 -21.33
N GLU A 284 3.43 -6.62 -22.19
CA GLU A 284 3.48 -6.25 -23.62
C GLU A 284 3.72 -4.74 -23.79
N ASP A 285 2.90 -3.89 -23.16
CA ASP A 285 3.07 -2.42 -23.19
C ASP A 285 4.48 -2.00 -22.73
N THR A 286 5.03 -2.70 -21.71
CA THR A 286 6.38 -2.44 -21.18
C THR A 286 7.46 -2.85 -22.18
N ALA A 287 7.34 -4.05 -22.76
CA ALA A 287 8.33 -4.60 -23.69
C ALA A 287 8.51 -3.71 -24.92
N GLU A 288 7.41 -3.21 -25.50
CA GLU A 288 7.45 -2.33 -26.67
C GLU A 288 8.17 -1.00 -26.38
N VAL A 289 7.95 -0.40 -25.21
CA VAL A 289 8.63 0.85 -24.81
C VAL A 289 10.12 0.62 -24.55
N VAL A 290 10.47 -0.49 -23.89
CA VAL A 290 11.87 -0.83 -23.63
C VAL A 290 12.61 -1.14 -24.94
N GLU A 291 11.96 -1.80 -25.90
CA GLU A 291 12.52 -2.04 -27.24
C GLU A 291 12.75 -0.71 -27.99
N GLN A 292 11.80 0.22 -27.93
CA GLN A 292 11.98 1.56 -28.48
C GLN A 292 13.18 2.28 -27.84
N LEU A 293 13.35 2.20 -26.52
CA LEU A 293 14.52 2.77 -25.84
C LEU A 293 15.84 2.13 -26.31
N CYS A 294 15.87 0.80 -26.44
CA CYS A 294 17.03 0.08 -26.98
C CYS A 294 17.36 0.46 -28.42
N SER A 295 16.38 0.89 -29.23
CA SER A 295 16.65 1.36 -30.60
C SER A 295 17.28 2.76 -30.64
N LEU A 296 17.04 3.57 -29.61
CA LEU A 296 17.54 4.93 -29.48
C LEU A 296 18.95 4.99 -28.88
N CYS A 297 19.34 3.97 -28.13
CA CYS A 297 20.61 3.87 -27.42
C CYS A 297 21.44 2.70 -28.01
N HIS A 298 22.77 2.77 -28.04
CA HIS A 298 23.61 1.59 -28.36
C HIS A 298 23.61 0.52 -27.23
N TRP A 299 22.51 0.42 -26.48
CA TRP A 299 22.41 -0.26 -25.19
C TRP A 299 21.88 -1.69 -25.32
N ARG A 300 22.50 -2.63 -24.61
CA ARG A 300 22.04 -4.04 -24.50
C ARG A 300 21.16 -4.19 -23.25
N LYS A 301 19.95 -4.74 -23.45
CA LYS A 301 19.01 -5.14 -22.41
C LYS A 301 19.72 -5.90 -21.26
N PRO A 302 19.57 -5.52 -19.98
CA PRO A 302 20.08 -6.32 -18.87
C PRO A 302 19.30 -7.63 -18.84
N PRO A 303 19.93 -8.74 -18.43
CA PRO A 303 19.21 -10.00 -18.26
C PRO A 303 18.10 -9.80 -17.23
N PRO A 304 16.92 -10.43 -17.40
CA PRO A 304 15.89 -10.40 -16.36
C PRO A 304 16.53 -10.89 -15.06
N LYS A 305 16.48 -10.08 -14.00
CA LYS A 305 16.83 -10.56 -12.67
C LYS A 305 15.82 -11.67 -12.38
N ALA A 306 16.29 -12.92 -12.30
CA ALA A 306 15.45 -13.99 -11.79
C ALA A 306 14.92 -13.53 -10.43
N LEU A 307 13.60 -13.49 -10.26
CA LEU A 307 13.00 -13.32 -8.94
C LEU A 307 13.60 -14.42 -8.06
N ILE A 308 14.59 -14.05 -7.23
CA ILE A 308 15.09 -14.93 -6.19
C ILE A 308 13.95 -15.03 -5.20
N LEU A 309 13.14 -16.08 -5.38
CA LEU A 309 12.12 -16.57 -4.47
C LEU A 309 12.80 -16.91 -3.14
N GLN A 310 13.00 -15.91 -2.28
CA GLN A 310 13.20 -16.13 -0.85
C GLN A 310 12.01 -15.55 -0.12
N ALA A 311 10.93 -16.33 -0.08
CA ALA A 311 9.99 -16.24 1.03
C ALA A 311 10.77 -16.58 2.31
N PRO A 312 10.64 -15.80 3.40
CA PRO A 312 11.15 -16.25 4.69
C PRO A 312 10.37 -17.51 5.09
N ALA A 313 11.08 -18.62 5.26
CA ALA A 313 10.48 -19.85 5.77
C ALA A 313 9.82 -19.60 7.14
N PRO A 314 8.58 -20.09 7.37
CA PRO A 314 7.96 -20.00 8.69
C PRO A 314 8.61 -21.05 9.60
N HIS A 315 9.56 -20.64 10.44
CA HIS A 315 10.01 -21.48 11.54
C HIS A 315 8.98 -21.44 12.67
N TRP A 316 8.06 -22.42 12.66
CA TRP A 316 7.32 -22.84 13.86
C TRP A 316 7.49 -24.35 14.06
N GLY A 317 7.90 -24.72 15.27
CA GLY A 317 8.01 -26.09 15.77
C GLY A 317 9.46 -26.45 16.11
N GLY A 318 9.84 -26.77 17.34
CA GLY A 318 9.08 -26.98 18.56
C GLY A 318 10.05 -27.31 19.69
N CYS A 319 9.54 -27.22 20.92
CA CYS A 319 10.19 -27.59 22.17
C CYS A 319 11.02 -28.88 22.10
N LEU A 320 12.16 -28.90 22.77
CA LEU A 320 12.55 -30.00 23.67
C LEU A 320 13.54 -29.51 24.71
N HIS A 321 13.07 -29.59 25.96
CA HIS A 321 13.82 -29.71 27.20
C HIS A 321 15.04 -30.65 27.03
N PHE A 322 16.24 -30.29 27.52
CA PHE A 322 17.03 -31.17 28.40
C PHE A 322 18.23 -30.48 29.04
N ALA A 323 18.23 -30.58 30.37
CA ALA A 323 19.26 -30.51 31.40
C ALA A 323 20.71 -30.11 31.06
N ARG A 324 21.21 -29.17 31.88
CA ARG A 324 22.61 -29.05 32.32
C ARG A 324 23.14 -30.40 32.83
N GLN A 325 24.31 -30.81 32.38
CA GLN A 325 25.30 -31.51 33.21
C GLN A 325 26.71 -31.32 32.63
N ARG A 326 27.62 -30.82 33.48
CA ARG A 326 29.08 -30.82 33.28
C ARG A 326 29.61 -32.22 33.59
N PRO A 327 30.78 -32.60 33.07
CA PRO A 327 31.68 -33.50 33.77
C PRO A 327 32.85 -32.72 34.37
N HIS A 328 32.99 -32.81 35.68
CA HIS A 328 34.29 -32.81 36.36
C HIS A 328 34.44 -34.23 36.91
N GLU A 329 35.63 -34.80 36.67
CA GLU A 329 36.12 -36.15 37.06
C GLU A 329 35.62 -37.33 36.22
#